data_AF-A0A6C1QMT1-F1
#
_entry.id   AF-A0A6C1QMT1-F1
#
_cell.length_a   1.000
_cell.length_b   1.000
_cell.length_c   1.000
_cell.angle_alpha   90.00
_cell.angle_beta   90.00
_cell.angle_gamma   90.00
#
_symmetry.space_group_name_H-M   'P 1'
#
loop_
_entity.id
_entity.type
_entity.pdbx_description
1 polymer ?
#
loop_
_entity_poly.entity_id
_entity_poly.type
_entity_poly.pdbx_seq_one_letter_code
_entity_poly.pdbx_strand_id
1 'polypeptide(L)'
;MNHTLKYDIMKPVLRLAMLLLFPVLLQAQSIDWEDVSSDYEFPEGLKLFHGTIDGNPGFFAWYFEVDMNQPDIAIRPYLISGTEQVHNFSGQVGAYGAINGGFFAGGGASVSSVVYPGQVLARNLISVNRTVGGVTRTYPVIRPIFAMNNDRSLAAEWVYHHSYNFDDIYIYDEPLQYECNDPNPLPVPVKADGYQYEDIAYGLGGGPMLIKDGEIAFTYCEGIWWGSGVDLNVNRPRTAVGYTLDNKVIMLVTNSLKIEDLPQLMFDLGCYEAINLDGGGSTAMAVGNTSIYDQNRAVPSILAVVHTDSLNIPAVPTYEHFIDTGDEGVTSQGSWFATANDGYFGSPSMLHALASHDEYYEFPLNIPKAGEYEIYGWWTSHSNRAADTPYFITHADGVTEVAVNQSIAGSMWNLIGTFQFNGTSNENVRITAGATTNEFVVADAIRVVSYDPDFEVNSISNIDPVDNILVPLGTSKEDALAILSTHTTITDSFNQDYQVELDWSSDDYDGNTPGDYTALGVFELPEGVEQTDPPTPLEVNATITVEEGTNVLETPEPFINIYPNPNDGRFIIKGDLREVHQLRIFSLDGRLISEQKVQGLFNVEINLEDHARGIYMLRLSGNQYNRVHRIIIR
;
A
#
# COMPACT_ATOMS: atom_id res chain seq x y z
N MET A 1 64.15 8.39 60.43
CA MET A 1 63.29 7.20 60.19
C MET A 1 61.92 7.47 60.80
N ASN A 2 60.91 6.93 60.11
CA ASN A 2 59.49 7.25 60.09
C ASN A 2 58.64 7.14 61.38
N HIS A 3 57.52 7.90 61.33
CA HIS A 3 56.14 7.68 61.85
C HIS A 3 55.91 7.64 63.38
N THR A 4 54.79 8.10 63.95
CA THR A 4 53.39 8.20 63.46
C THR A 4 52.54 9.19 64.28
N LEU A 5 51.47 9.71 63.65
CA LEU A 5 50.40 10.59 64.18
C LEU A 5 49.46 9.93 65.21
N LYS A 6 48.80 10.79 66.03
CA LYS A 6 47.36 10.70 66.38
C LYS A 6 46.80 12.07 66.81
N TYR A 7 45.48 12.18 66.65
CA TYR A 7 44.49 13.12 67.21
C TYR A 7 43.96 14.21 66.27
N ASP A 8 42.65 14.11 66.02
CA ASP A 8 41.82 15.07 65.31
C ASP A 8 40.73 15.59 66.27
N ILE A 9 40.54 16.91 66.29
CA ILE A 9 39.66 17.66 67.19
C ILE A 9 38.72 18.53 66.34
N MET A 10 37.42 18.44 66.70
CA MET A 10 36.31 19.41 66.56
C MET A 10 36.31 20.50 65.47
N LYS A 11 35.15 20.55 64.78
CA LYS A 11 34.65 21.58 63.85
C LYS A 11 34.74 23.03 64.39
N PRO A 12 34.77 24.00 63.46
CA PRO A 12 33.92 25.18 63.54
C PRO A 12 33.06 25.40 62.28
N VAL A 13 31.97 26.14 62.49
CA VAL A 13 30.92 26.54 61.56
C VAL A 13 31.42 27.62 60.59
N LEU A 14 31.21 27.43 59.27
CA LEU A 14 31.42 28.45 58.24
C LEU A 14 30.05 28.89 57.68
N ARG A 15 29.77 30.20 57.76
CA ARG A 15 28.59 30.83 57.13
C ARG A 15 28.82 30.90 55.61
N LEU A 16 27.98 30.23 54.84
CA LEU A 16 27.94 30.32 53.37
C LEU A 16 26.95 31.41 52.98
N ALA A 17 27.43 32.48 52.33
CA ALA A 17 26.58 33.44 51.66
C ALA A 17 26.03 32.79 50.38
N MET A 18 24.71 32.58 50.32
CA MET A 18 24.02 32.07 49.15
C MET A 18 23.77 33.24 48.20
N LEU A 19 24.62 33.42 47.19
CA LEU A 19 24.30 34.25 46.03
C LEU A 19 23.20 33.52 45.24
N LEU A 20 21.97 34.02 45.33
CA LEU A 20 20.87 33.64 44.43
C LEU A 20 21.19 34.19 43.03
N LEU A 21 21.93 33.43 42.23
CA LEU A 21 21.95 33.57 40.78
C LEU A 21 20.58 33.11 40.27
N PHE A 22 19.69 34.06 39.98
CA PHE A 22 18.53 33.80 39.14
C PHE A 22 19.04 33.28 37.79
N PRO A 23 18.63 32.09 37.31
CA PRO A 23 18.82 31.75 35.92
C PRO A 23 17.93 32.71 35.13
N VAL A 24 18.56 33.67 34.45
CA VAL A 24 17.90 34.36 33.33
C VAL A 24 17.72 33.28 32.28
N LEU A 25 16.53 32.68 32.23
CA LEU A 25 16.06 31.96 31.06
C LEU A 25 16.02 32.99 29.93
N LEU A 26 17.06 33.01 29.09
CA LEU A 26 16.93 33.56 27.75
C LEU A 26 15.87 32.72 27.05
N GLN A 27 14.65 33.24 26.97
CA GLN A 27 13.68 32.70 26.02
C GLN A 27 14.28 32.91 24.62
N ALA A 28 14.39 31.84 23.84
CA ALA A 28 14.54 31.98 22.41
C ALA A 28 13.38 32.86 21.91
N GLN A 29 13.67 33.87 21.10
CA GLN A 29 12.62 34.68 20.52
C GLN A 29 11.85 33.81 19.52
N SER A 30 10.57 33.56 19.78
CA SER A 30 9.70 32.82 18.89
C SER A 30 9.37 33.65 17.65
N ILE A 31 9.21 32.99 16.50
CA ILE A 31 8.67 33.63 15.31
C ILE A 31 7.14 33.69 15.46
N ASP A 32 6.60 34.88 15.33
CA ASP A 32 5.16 35.13 15.28
C ASP A 32 4.71 35.00 13.82
N TRP A 33 3.84 34.02 13.55
CA TRP A 33 3.32 33.71 12.22
C TRP A 33 1.94 34.32 11.99
N GLU A 34 1.78 35.01 10.87
CA GLU A 34 0.53 35.59 10.37
C GLU A 34 0.12 34.86 9.08
N ASP A 35 -1.12 34.35 9.03
CA ASP A 35 -1.73 33.82 7.81
C ASP A 35 -2.18 35.00 6.93
N VAL A 36 -1.54 35.16 5.78
CA VAL A 36 -1.79 36.24 4.81
C VAL A 36 -2.44 35.72 3.53
N SER A 37 -3.00 34.52 3.57
CA SER A 37 -3.58 33.86 2.39
C SER A 37 -4.74 34.66 1.78
N SER A 38 -5.45 35.46 2.58
CA SER A 38 -6.56 36.30 2.10
C SER A 38 -6.14 37.41 1.12
N ASP A 39 -4.85 37.70 1.04
CA ASP A 39 -4.30 38.71 0.12
C ASP A 39 -4.11 38.15 -1.31
N TYR A 40 -4.31 36.85 -1.50
CA TYR A 40 -4.06 36.12 -2.74
C TYR A 40 -5.24 35.25 -3.15
N GLU A 41 -5.33 34.93 -4.45
CA GLU A 41 -6.26 33.95 -4.98
C GLU A 41 -5.59 32.57 -4.99
N PHE A 42 -5.79 31.79 -3.93
CA PHE A 42 -5.27 30.43 -3.81
C PHE A 42 -6.35 29.37 -4.05
N PRO A 43 -5.97 28.20 -4.60
CA PRO A 43 -6.82 27.02 -4.57
C PRO A 43 -7.01 26.53 -3.13
N GLU A 44 -7.99 25.65 -2.93
CA GLU A 44 -8.12 24.93 -1.67
C GLU A 44 -6.84 24.15 -1.33
N GLY A 45 -6.44 24.19 -0.06
CA GLY A 45 -5.22 23.54 0.43
C GLY A 45 -3.93 24.34 0.34
N LEU A 46 -3.91 25.52 -0.29
CA LEU A 46 -2.72 26.39 -0.30
C LEU A 46 -2.87 27.58 0.64
N LYS A 47 -1.90 27.77 1.53
CA LYS A 47 -1.77 28.95 2.40
C LYS A 47 -0.39 29.56 2.33
N LEU A 48 -0.31 30.85 2.64
CA LEU A 48 0.93 31.60 2.78
C LEU A 48 1.00 32.27 4.15
N PHE A 49 2.12 32.08 4.84
CA PHE A 49 2.38 32.67 6.14
C PHE A 49 3.57 33.64 6.09
N HIS A 50 3.46 34.72 6.84
CA HIS A 50 4.54 35.68 7.09
C HIS A 50 4.96 35.64 8.55
N GLY A 51 6.25 35.46 8.79
CA GLY A 51 6.84 35.31 10.12
C GLY A 51 7.73 36.50 10.48
N THR A 52 7.56 37.03 11.68
CA THR A 52 8.43 38.08 12.25
C THR A 52 8.86 37.73 13.67
N ILE A 53 9.89 38.41 14.18
CA ILE A 53 10.33 38.21 15.57
C ILE A 53 10.15 39.54 16.32
N ASP A 54 9.38 39.52 17.42
CA ASP A 54 9.22 40.70 18.25
C ASP A 54 10.56 41.23 18.77
N GLY A 55 10.75 42.55 18.66
CA GLY A 55 12.01 43.22 18.97
C GLY A 55 13.15 43.01 17.96
N ASN A 56 12.95 42.25 16.87
CA ASN A 56 13.91 42.10 15.78
C ASN A 56 13.29 42.48 14.42
N PRO A 57 13.19 43.78 14.10
CA PRO A 57 12.58 44.25 12.85
C PRO A 57 13.40 43.88 11.60
N GLY A 58 14.62 43.35 11.77
CA GLY A 58 15.48 42.94 10.67
C GLY A 58 15.26 41.50 10.20
N PHE A 59 14.49 40.69 10.94
CA PHE A 59 14.19 39.31 10.57
C PHE A 59 12.79 39.20 9.97
N PHE A 60 12.67 38.42 8.89
CA PHE A 60 11.40 37.91 8.42
C PHE A 60 11.57 36.53 7.76
N ALA A 61 10.48 35.78 7.75
CA ALA A 61 10.35 34.51 7.08
C ALA A 61 9.02 34.42 6.35
N TRP A 62 8.95 33.60 5.31
CA TRP A 62 7.72 33.27 4.60
C TRP A 62 7.68 31.78 4.37
N TYR A 63 6.52 31.15 4.49
CA TYR A 63 6.36 29.78 3.99
C TYR A 63 5.01 29.54 3.36
N PHE A 64 4.99 28.70 2.33
CA PHE A 64 3.77 28.05 1.90
C PHE A 64 3.51 26.82 2.77
N GLU A 65 2.26 26.65 3.19
CA GLU A 65 1.70 25.39 3.68
C GLU A 65 0.82 24.83 2.56
N VAL A 66 1.13 23.63 2.09
CA VAL A 66 0.44 22.99 0.96
C VAL A 66 -0.14 21.66 1.44
N ASP A 67 -1.45 21.58 1.57
CA ASP A 67 -2.17 20.37 1.97
C ASP A 67 -2.26 19.38 0.80
N MET A 68 -1.40 18.36 0.82
CA MET A 68 -1.32 17.36 -0.24
C MET A 68 -2.45 16.32 -0.17
N ASN A 69 -3.34 16.41 0.82
CA ASN A 69 -4.60 15.65 0.81
C ASN A 69 -5.60 16.21 -0.20
N GLN A 70 -5.40 17.44 -0.70
CA GLN A 70 -6.23 17.98 -1.76
C GLN A 70 -5.91 17.31 -3.11
N PRO A 71 -6.92 16.77 -3.82
CA PRO A 71 -6.69 15.98 -5.02
C PRO A 71 -6.10 16.81 -6.17
N ASP A 72 -6.40 18.11 -6.21
CA ASP A 72 -6.08 18.99 -7.34
C ASP A 72 -4.75 19.75 -7.19
N ILE A 73 -4.06 19.64 -6.05
CA ILE A 73 -2.80 20.35 -5.79
C ILE A 73 -1.59 19.41 -5.80
N ALA A 74 -0.47 19.91 -6.31
CA ALA A 74 0.77 19.15 -6.32
C ALA A 74 2.02 20.01 -6.12
N ILE A 75 3.11 19.35 -5.76
CA ILE A 75 4.45 19.93 -5.77
C ILE A 75 5.23 19.36 -6.95
N ARG A 76 5.86 20.26 -7.71
CA ARG A 76 6.67 19.86 -8.87
C ARG A 76 7.96 20.67 -8.97
N PRO A 77 9.12 20.02 -9.12
CA PRO A 77 10.34 20.71 -9.49
C PRO A 77 10.32 21.04 -10.99
N TYR A 78 10.85 22.20 -11.35
CA TYR A 78 11.09 22.58 -12.74
C TYR A 78 12.57 22.88 -12.97
N LEU A 79 13.07 22.51 -14.14
CA LEU A 79 14.43 22.81 -14.60
C LEU A 79 14.38 23.43 -16.00
N ILE A 80 15.16 24.49 -16.22
CA ILE A 80 15.32 25.15 -17.52
C ILE A 80 16.77 25.11 -18.01
N SER A 81 16.93 25.28 -19.32
CA SER A 81 18.23 25.59 -19.91
C SER A 81 18.57 27.06 -19.65
N GLY A 82 19.64 27.31 -18.89
CA GLY A 82 20.01 28.66 -18.45
C GLY A 82 19.46 28.97 -17.07
N THR A 83 19.02 30.22 -16.83
CA THR A 83 18.49 30.66 -15.53
C THR A 83 17.43 31.72 -15.71
N GLU A 84 16.45 31.78 -14.80
CA GLU A 84 15.37 32.77 -14.77
C GLU A 84 15.09 33.20 -13.32
N GLN A 85 14.55 34.40 -13.11
CA GLN A 85 14.08 34.83 -11.79
C GLN A 85 12.86 34.02 -11.36
N VAL A 86 12.78 33.65 -10.07
CA VAL A 86 11.76 32.71 -9.57
C VAL A 86 10.33 33.14 -9.91
N HIS A 87 10.00 34.42 -9.81
CA HIS A 87 8.67 34.92 -10.14
C HIS A 87 8.32 34.82 -11.63
N ASN A 88 9.27 35.11 -12.53
CA ASN A 88 9.07 34.92 -13.97
C ASN A 88 8.94 33.44 -14.31
N PHE A 89 9.79 32.60 -13.73
CA PHE A 89 9.77 31.16 -13.97
C PHE A 89 8.47 30.53 -13.46
N SER A 90 8.04 30.89 -12.25
CA SER A 90 6.74 30.52 -11.66
C SER A 90 5.57 30.89 -12.59
N GLY A 91 5.57 32.13 -13.12
CA GLY A 91 4.57 32.57 -14.09
C GLY A 91 4.60 31.82 -15.43
N GLN A 92 5.77 31.44 -15.93
CA GLN A 92 5.93 30.69 -17.18
C GLN A 92 5.35 29.27 -17.10
N VAL A 93 5.43 28.64 -15.92
CA VAL A 93 4.93 27.28 -15.69
C VAL A 93 3.50 27.25 -15.14
N GLY A 94 2.87 28.42 -14.94
CA GLY A 94 1.51 28.53 -14.42
C GLY A 94 1.38 28.11 -12.95
N ALA A 95 2.44 28.21 -12.15
CA ALA A 95 2.41 27.82 -10.75
C ALA A 95 1.58 28.78 -9.89
N TYR A 96 0.91 28.24 -8.86
CA TYR A 96 0.23 29.03 -7.83
C TYR A 96 1.25 29.76 -6.95
N GLY A 97 2.38 29.12 -6.67
CA GLY A 97 3.50 29.72 -5.95
C GLY A 97 4.78 28.89 -6.14
N ALA A 98 5.93 29.49 -5.88
CA ALA A 98 7.21 28.81 -6.03
C ALA A 98 8.28 29.37 -5.10
N ILE A 99 9.26 28.52 -4.78
CA ILE A 99 10.55 28.91 -4.20
C ILE A 99 11.69 28.55 -5.16
N ASN A 100 12.87 29.13 -4.95
CA ASN A 100 14.05 28.69 -5.69
C ASN A 100 14.36 27.21 -5.43
N GLY A 101 15.01 26.56 -6.40
CA GLY A 101 15.35 25.15 -6.32
C GLY A 101 16.72 24.86 -5.71
N GLY A 102 17.32 23.76 -6.17
CA GLY A 102 18.61 23.27 -5.72
C GLY A 102 19.82 24.09 -6.21
N PHE A 103 21.01 23.64 -5.82
CA PHE A 103 22.27 24.29 -6.14
C PHE A 103 22.64 24.17 -7.61
N PHE A 104 23.44 25.12 -8.10
CA PHE A 104 23.89 25.15 -9.49
C PHE A 104 25.33 25.66 -9.64
N ALA A 105 25.98 25.23 -10.72
CA ALA A 105 27.31 25.66 -11.12
C ALA A 105 27.27 26.88 -12.07
N GLY A 106 28.45 27.41 -12.42
CA GLY A 106 28.56 28.50 -13.40
C GLY A 106 27.87 28.15 -14.72
N GLY A 107 27.18 29.11 -15.31
CA GLY A 107 26.42 28.92 -16.54
C GLY A 107 25.01 28.36 -16.36
N GLY A 108 24.54 28.17 -15.12
CA GLY A 108 23.16 27.72 -14.84
C GLY A 108 22.97 26.21 -14.86
N ALA A 109 24.03 25.41 -14.90
CA ALA A 109 23.90 23.96 -14.82
C ALA A 109 23.53 23.54 -13.39
N SER A 110 22.40 22.85 -13.21
CA SER A 110 22.03 22.27 -11.92
C SER A 110 23.08 21.26 -11.46
N VAL A 111 23.45 21.35 -10.18
CA VAL A 111 24.29 20.34 -9.49
C VAL A 111 23.52 19.65 -8.36
N SER A 112 22.22 19.91 -8.31
CA SER A 112 21.24 19.21 -7.50
C SER A 112 20.35 18.37 -8.40
N SER A 113 19.89 17.25 -7.85
CA SER A 113 19.03 16.32 -8.56
C SER A 113 17.75 17.00 -9.04
N VAL A 114 17.32 16.70 -10.25
CA VAL A 114 15.96 17.01 -10.73
C VAL A 114 15.46 15.76 -11.44
N VAL A 115 14.47 15.11 -10.83
CA VAL A 115 13.93 13.82 -11.28
C VAL A 115 12.48 14.01 -11.69
N TYR A 116 12.14 13.48 -12.87
CA TYR A 116 10.81 13.34 -13.43
C TYR A 116 10.51 11.85 -13.63
N PRO A 117 9.25 11.42 -13.87
CA PRO A 117 8.94 10.01 -14.10
C PRO A 117 9.79 9.42 -15.23
N GLY A 118 10.59 8.40 -14.91
CA GLY A 118 11.49 7.73 -15.84
C GLY A 118 12.69 8.54 -16.33
N GLN A 119 12.96 9.73 -15.76
CA GLN A 119 14.02 10.63 -16.24
C GLN A 119 14.80 11.33 -15.12
N VAL A 120 16.13 11.38 -15.27
CA VAL A 120 17.03 12.17 -14.42
C VAL A 120 17.53 13.37 -15.21
N LEU A 121 16.87 14.53 -15.05
CA LEU A 121 17.21 15.76 -15.79
C LEU A 121 18.51 16.40 -15.28
N ALA A 122 18.77 16.27 -13.99
CA ALA A 122 20.03 16.64 -13.34
C ALA A 122 20.30 15.69 -12.18
N ARG A 123 21.55 15.53 -11.78
CA ARG A 123 21.94 14.69 -10.64
C ARG A 123 22.49 15.54 -9.50
N ASN A 124 22.35 15.03 -8.28
CA ASN A 124 23.20 15.46 -7.19
C ASN A 124 24.68 15.21 -7.52
N LEU A 125 25.56 16.11 -7.06
CA LEU A 125 27.00 15.85 -7.07
C LEU A 125 27.29 14.57 -6.28
N ILE A 126 27.92 13.60 -6.95
CA ILE A 126 28.35 12.33 -6.34
C ILE A 126 29.70 12.43 -5.62
N SER A 127 30.46 13.51 -5.87
CA SER A 127 31.69 13.80 -5.15
C SER A 127 32.03 15.30 -5.19
N VAL A 128 32.85 15.74 -4.25
CA VAL A 128 33.32 17.13 -4.14
C VAL A 128 34.82 17.17 -3.82
N ASN A 129 35.50 18.21 -4.28
CA ASN A 129 36.92 18.44 -3.95
C ASN A 129 37.04 19.37 -2.75
N ARG A 130 37.89 19.01 -1.79
CA ARG A 130 38.17 19.82 -0.59
C ARG A 130 39.64 19.80 -0.22
N THR A 131 40.12 20.93 0.31
CA THR A 131 41.49 21.07 0.81
C THR A 131 41.50 21.06 2.32
N VAL A 132 42.09 20.02 2.92
CA VAL A 132 42.26 19.88 4.37
C VAL A 132 43.74 19.72 4.67
N GLY A 133 44.27 20.49 5.60
CA GLY A 133 45.71 20.47 5.93
C GLY A 133 46.62 20.82 4.74
N GLY A 134 46.13 21.61 3.79
CA GLY A 134 46.87 21.98 2.57
C GLY A 134 46.87 20.92 1.46
N VAL A 135 46.16 19.80 1.63
CA VAL A 135 46.04 18.74 0.62
C VAL A 135 44.64 18.68 0.06
N THR A 136 44.49 18.79 -1.26
CA THR A 136 43.21 18.65 -1.95
C THR A 136 42.90 17.18 -2.23
N ARG A 137 41.72 16.72 -1.83
CA ARG A 137 41.21 15.36 -2.06
C ARG A 137 39.79 15.41 -2.59
N THR A 138 39.36 14.32 -3.23
CA THR A 138 37.99 14.11 -3.71
C THR A 138 37.23 13.26 -2.70
N TYR A 139 36.07 13.73 -2.27
CA TYR A 139 35.19 13.11 -1.28
C TYR A 139 33.93 12.67 -2.00
N PRO A 140 33.65 11.36 -2.11
CA PRO A 140 32.32 10.87 -2.46
C PRO A 140 31.30 11.38 -1.45
N VAL A 141 30.07 11.69 -1.89
CA VAL A 141 28.99 12.19 -1.03
C VAL A 141 27.66 11.59 -1.44
N ILE A 142 26.83 11.29 -0.44
CA ILE A 142 25.40 10.99 -0.60
C ILE A 142 24.65 12.27 -0.23
N ARG A 143 23.66 12.67 -1.03
CA ARG A 143 23.00 13.98 -0.90
C ARG A 143 21.49 13.79 -0.75
N PRO A 144 20.84 14.64 0.05
CA PRO A 144 19.40 14.54 0.22
C PRO A 144 18.64 14.95 -1.05
N ILE A 145 17.47 14.37 -1.23
CA ILE A 145 16.45 14.75 -2.19
C ILE A 145 15.13 14.93 -1.45
N PHE A 146 14.31 15.92 -1.82
CA PHE A 146 12.90 15.98 -1.44
C PHE A 146 12.10 15.46 -2.62
N ALA A 147 11.25 14.48 -2.39
CA ALA A 147 10.58 13.72 -3.41
C ALA A 147 9.08 13.59 -3.15
N MET A 148 8.34 13.43 -4.24
CA MET A 148 6.98 12.94 -4.27
C MET A 148 7.00 11.63 -5.06
N ASN A 149 6.48 10.57 -4.46
CA ASN A 149 6.39 9.24 -5.05
C ASN A 149 5.19 9.12 -6.00
N ASN A 150 5.09 8.01 -6.73
CA ASN A 150 4.02 7.73 -7.70
C ASN A 150 2.63 7.73 -7.06
N ASP A 151 2.53 7.30 -5.79
CA ASP A 151 1.31 7.33 -4.98
C ASP A 151 1.05 8.70 -4.32
N ARG A 152 1.83 9.72 -4.67
CA ARG A 152 1.85 11.07 -4.08
C ARG A 152 2.33 11.14 -2.63
N SER A 153 2.82 10.05 -2.04
CA SER A 153 3.50 10.11 -0.75
C SER A 153 4.78 10.95 -0.85
N LEU A 154 5.15 11.61 0.24
CA LEU A 154 6.27 12.53 0.32
C LEU A 154 7.45 11.85 1.03
N ALA A 155 8.67 12.17 0.59
CA ALA A 155 9.87 11.63 1.21
C ALA A 155 11.04 12.60 1.13
N ALA A 156 11.92 12.56 2.11
CA ALA A 156 13.25 13.16 2.05
C ALA A 156 14.31 12.07 2.25
N GLU A 157 15.02 11.74 1.17
CA GLU A 157 15.91 10.58 1.16
C GLU A 157 17.37 10.93 0.88
N TRP A 158 18.30 10.17 1.46
CA TRP A 158 19.71 10.22 1.10
C TRP A 158 19.94 9.43 -0.18
N VAL A 159 20.17 10.15 -1.29
CA VAL A 159 20.28 9.56 -2.61
C VAL A 159 21.70 9.67 -3.18
N TYR A 160 22.13 8.59 -3.84
CA TYR A 160 23.31 8.54 -4.69
C TYR A 160 22.94 8.06 -6.10
N HIS A 161 23.41 8.78 -7.13
CA HIS A 161 23.18 8.42 -8.52
C HIS A 161 24.37 7.66 -9.12
N HIS A 162 24.23 6.36 -9.34
CA HIS A 162 25.29 5.55 -9.95
C HIS A 162 25.48 5.86 -11.45
N SER A 163 24.40 6.22 -12.16
CA SER A 163 24.41 6.66 -13.55
C SER A 163 23.28 7.68 -13.84
N TYR A 164 23.11 8.10 -15.12
CA TYR A 164 22.09 9.09 -15.54
C TYR A 164 20.78 8.36 -15.83
N ASN A 165 20.80 7.02 -15.77
CA ASN A 165 19.62 6.20 -15.87
C ASN A 165 18.78 6.41 -14.62
N PHE A 166 17.47 6.41 -14.83
CA PHE A 166 16.48 6.49 -13.76
C PHE A 166 16.64 5.34 -12.75
N ASP A 167 16.86 4.12 -13.26
CA ASP A 167 17.07 2.92 -12.44
C ASP A 167 18.36 2.91 -11.60
N ASP A 168 19.20 3.94 -11.74
CA ASP A 168 20.45 4.09 -10.99
C ASP A 168 20.36 5.15 -9.88
N ILE A 169 19.16 5.58 -9.51
CA ILE A 169 18.87 6.35 -8.29
C ILE A 169 18.78 5.37 -7.11
N TYR A 170 19.69 5.47 -6.14
CA TYR A 170 19.71 4.58 -4.97
C TYR A 170 19.54 5.39 -3.69
N ILE A 171 18.68 4.92 -2.80
CA ILE A 171 18.52 5.40 -1.42
C ILE A 171 19.46 4.62 -0.50
N TYR A 172 19.97 5.32 0.52
CA TYR A 172 20.79 4.78 1.59
C TYR A 172 20.22 5.19 2.93
N ASP A 173 20.20 4.27 3.89
CA ASP A 173 19.66 4.52 5.24
C ASP A 173 20.45 5.60 6.00
N GLU A 174 21.71 5.83 5.65
CA GLU A 174 22.57 6.84 6.24
C GLU A 174 23.47 7.51 5.17
N PRO A 175 23.87 8.78 5.37
CA PRO A 175 24.91 9.38 4.54
C PRO A 175 26.29 8.79 4.88
N LEU A 176 27.30 9.16 4.09
CA LEU A 176 28.68 8.85 4.45
C LEU A 176 29.10 9.62 5.72
N GLN A 177 29.58 8.87 6.71
CA GLN A 177 29.90 9.36 8.06
C GLN A 177 31.20 10.17 8.11
N TYR A 178 31.17 11.41 7.60
CA TYR A 178 32.31 12.34 7.64
C TYR A 178 32.25 13.31 8.82
N GLU A 179 33.42 13.61 9.39
CA GLU A 179 33.58 14.75 10.29
C GLU A 179 33.79 16.07 9.54
N CYS A 180 33.52 17.20 10.19
CA CYS A 180 33.78 18.50 9.60
C CYS A 180 35.28 18.74 9.41
N ASN A 181 35.69 19.03 8.17
CA ASN A 181 37.10 19.07 7.74
C ASN A 181 37.83 17.72 7.90
N ASP A 182 37.13 16.60 7.72
CA ASP A 182 37.76 15.27 7.70
C ASP A 182 38.95 15.24 6.72
N PRO A 183 40.15 14.81 7.13
CA PRO A 183 41.30 14.69 6.23
C PRO A 183 41.22 13.48 5.28
N ASN A 184 40.32 12.52 5.52
CA ASN A 184 40.28 11.21 4.86
C ASN A 184 38.96 10.99 4.11
N PRO A 185 38.98 10.97 2.77
CA PRO A 185 37.83 10.52 1.98
C PRO A 185 37.44 9.08 2.30
N LEU A 186 36.13 8.83 2.34
CA LEU A 186 35.55 7.49 2.49
C LEU A 186 35.38 6.83 1.11
N PRO A 187 35.16 5.50 1.07
CA PRO A 187 34.88 4.78 -0.18
C PRO A 187 33.64 5.33 -0.89
N VAL A 188 33.59 5.14 -2.21
CA VAL A 188 32.41 5.45 -3.03
C VAL A 188 31.26 4.52 -2.61
N PRO A 189 30.03 5.05 -2.41
CA PRO A 189 28.86 4.21 -2.14
C PRO A 189 28.67 3.14 -3.22
N VAL A 190 28.32 1.92 -2.83
CA VAL A 190 28.04 0.81 -3.76
C VAL A 190 26.56 0.43 -3.72
N LYS A 191 26.05 -0.12 -4.82
CA LYS A 191 24.64 -0.54 -4.91
C LYS A 191 24.22 -1.57 -3.87
N ALA A 192 25.16 -2.40 -3.40
CA ALA A 192 24.88 -3.45 -2.42
C ALA A 192 24.51 -2.92 -1.02
N ASP A 193 24.84 -1.66 -0.73
CA ASP A 193 24.60 -1.02 0.58
C ASP A 193 23.36 -0.11 0.55
N GLY A 194 22.60 -0.10 -0.54
CA GLY A 194 21.39 0.71 -0.70
C GLY A 194 20.35 -0.02 -1.55
N TYR A 195 19.23 0.63 -1.81
CA TYR A 195 18.14 0.09 -2.62
C TYR A 195 17.75 1.09 -3.72
N GLN A 196 17.27 0.57 -4.83
CA GLN A 196 16.81 1.39 -5.95
C GLN A 196 15.57 2.18 -5.52
N TYR A 197 15.51 3.45 -5.92
CA TYR A 197 14.35 4.29 -5.68
C TYR A 197 13.32 4.10 -6.80
N GLU A 198 12.51 3.04 -6.69
CA GLU A 198 11.57 2.64 -7.75
C GLU A 198 10.35 3.56 -7.85
N ASP A 199 9.86 4.05 -6.71
CA ASP A 199 8.58 4.77 -6.63
C ASP A 199 8.67 6.29 -6.82
N ILE A 200 9.86 6.86 -7.06
CA ILE A 200 10.02 8.31 -7.21
C ILE A 200 9.32 8.83 -8.47
N ALA A 201 8.32 9.70 -8.32
CA ALA A 201 7.72 10.40 -9.46
C ALA A 201 8.49 11.69 -9.76
N TYR A 202 8.66 12.51 -8.73
CA TYR A 202 9.32 13.82 -8.83
C TYR A 202 10.30 14.02 -7.69
N GLY A 203 11.45 14.63 -7.97
CA GLY A 203 12.45 14.89 -6.94
C GLY A 203 13.30 16.13 -7.19
N LEU A 204 13.59 16.86 -6.12
CA LEU A 204 14.51 17.98 -6.11
C LEU A 204 15.61 17.77 -5.08
N GLY A 205 16.85 17.74 -5.55
CA GLY A 205 18.03 17.63 -4.72
C GLY A 205 18.33 18.93 -3.98
N GLY A 206 19.01 18.79 -2.85
CA GLY A 206 19.51 19.93 -2.10
C GLY A 206 20.45 19.50 -0.99
N GLY A 207 20.26 20.12 0.16
CA GLY A 207 20.81 19.74 1.45
C GLY A 207 21.55 20.88 2.16
N PRO A 208 22.08 20.63 3.36
CA PRO A 208 22.06 19.37 4.13
C PRO A 208 20.65 18.86 4.46
N MET A 209 20.57 17.58 4.86
CA MET A 209 19.38 17.06 5.55
C MET A 209 19.22 17.87 6.84
N LEU A 210 17.98 18.20 7.19
CA LEU A 210 17.65 18.95 8.38
C LEU A 210 16.95 18.06 9.39
N ILE A 211 15.98 17.28 8.93
CA ILE A 211 15.13 16.40 9.74
C ILE A 211 14.92 15.11 8.97
N LYS A 212 15.04 13.96 9.65
CA LYS A 212 14.74 12.62 9.14
C LYS A 212 14.00 11.86 10.24
N ASP A 213 12.95 11.12 9.89
CA ASP A 213 12.16 10.31 10.82
C ASP A 213 11.66 11.06 12.06
N GLY A 214 11.28 12.32 11.90
CA GLY A 214 10.79 13.17 13.00
C GLY A 214 11.87 13.60 13.99
N GLU A 215 13.15 13.41 13.68
CA GLU A 215 14.28 13.84 14.49
C GLU A 215 15.19 14.81 13.73
N ILE A 216 15.81 15.75 14.45
CA ILE A 216 16.80 16.66 13.85
C ILE A 216 18.03 15.84 13.39
N ALA A 217 18.19 15.73 12.07
CA ALA A 217 19.23 14.96 11.39
C ALA A 217 20.10 15.89 10.53
N PHE A 218 20.78 16.84 11.18
CA PHE A 218 21.51 17.91 10.50
C PHE A 218 22.85 17.46 9.89
N THR A 219 22.84 17.01 8.63
CA THR A 219 23.99 16.34 7.96
C THR A 219 24.97 17.30 7.27
N TYR A 220 25.39 18.35 7.99
CA TYR A 220 26.30 19.37 7.42
C TYR A 220 27.72 18.83 7.15
N CYS A 221 28.25 17.99 8.05
CA CYS A 221 29.63 17.48 7.94
C CYS A 221 29.69 16.30 6.96
N GLU A 222 28.74 15.37 7.08
CA GLU A 222 28.51 14.18 6.27
C GLU A 222 28.27 14.55 4.80
N GLY A 223 27.55 15.64 4.55
CA GLY A 223 27.40 16.22 3.23
C GLY A 223 28.60 17.05 2.75
N ILE A 224 29.70 17.17 3.50
CA ILE A 224 30.90 17.94 3.12
C ILE A 224 30.54 19.38 2.70
N TRP A 225 29.65 20.04 3.43
CA TRP A 225 29.19 21.39 3.11
C TRP A 225 30.21 22.48 3.52
N TRP A 226 31.13 22.15 4.42
CA TRP A 226 32.25 23.00 4.78
C TRP A 226 33.14 23.32 3.56
N GLY A 227 33.66 24.55 3.50
CA GLY A 227 34.44 25.04 2.36
C GLY A 227 33.62 25.25 1.08
N SER A 228 32.29 25.19 1.16
CA SER A 228 31.37 25.64 0.10
C SER A 228 30.91 27.09 0.34
N GLY A 229 29.97 27.57 -0.46
CA GLY A 229 29.27 28.84 -0.19
C GLY A 229 28.20 28.75 0.92
N VAL A 230 27.97 27.55 1.47
CA VAL A 230 27.01 27.28 2.55
C VAL A 230 27.72 27.37 3.89
N ASP A 231 27.90 28.58 4.41
CA ASP A 231 28.57 28.79 5.69
C ASP A 231 27.68 28.38 6.88
N LEU A 232 28.25 27.59 7.79
CA LEU A 232 27.59 26.97 8.95
C LEU A 232 26.92 27.99 9.89
N ASN A 233 27.70 28.95 10.37
CA ASN A 233 27.31 29.84 11.47
C ASN A 233 27.10 31.30 11.04
N VAL A 234 26.83 31.52 9.75
CA VAL A 234 26.64 32.85 9.17
C VAL A 234 25.17 33.05 8.81
N ASN A 235 24.60 34.15 9.30
CA ASN A 235 23.27 34.60 8.91
C ASN A 235 23.24 34.95 7.43
N ARG A 236 22.41 34.22 6.68
CA ARG A 236 22.14 34.47 5.26
C ARG A 236 20.68 34.16 4.97
N PRO A 237 20.12 34.65 3.86
CA PRO A 237 18.88 34.11 3.35
C PRO A 237 18.96 32.59 3.21
N ARG A 238 17.89 31.88 3.60
CA ARG A 238 17.80 30.41 3.52
C ARG A 238 16.52 30.02 2.83
N THR A 239 16.57 28.87 2.18
CA THR A 239 15.42 28.22 1.55
C THR A 239 15.40 26.77 2.02
N ALA A 240 14.24 26.26 2.40
CA ALA A 240 14.07 24.87 2.82
C ALA A 240 12.73 24.32 2.36
N VAL A 241 12.66 23.00 2.26
CA VAL A 241 11.41 22.27 2.04
C VAL A 241 11.33 21.07 2.97
N GLY A 242 10.15 20.78 3.48
CA GLY A 242 9.87 19.60 4.29
C GLY A 242 8.40 19.23 4.22
N TYR A 243 8.02 18.15 4.89
CA TYR A 243 6.63 17.74 4.99
C TYR A 243 6.26 17.29 6.39
N THR A 244 4.98 17.36 6.74
CA THR A 244 4.40 17.00 8.04
C THR A 244 3.71 15.64 7.99
N LEU A 245 3.46 15.01 9.15
CA LEU A 245 2.72 13.73 9.21
C LEU A 245 1.26 13.81 8.77
N ASP A 246 0.65 15.01 8.78
CA ASP A 246 -0.70 15.26 8.24
C ASP A 246 -0.67 15.62 6.74
N ASN A 247 0.40 15.23 6.04
CA ASN A 247 0.56 15.33 4.59
C ASN A 247 0.53 16.77 4.07
N LYS A 248 1.19 17.69 4.77
CA LYS A 248 1.41 19.06 4.29
C LYS A 248 2.85 19.27 3.90
N VAL A 249 3.10 19.99 2.80
CA VAL A 249 4.43 20.46 2.42
C VAL A 249 4.65 21.87 2.93
N ILE A 250 5.81 22.10 3.54
CA ILE A 250 6.28 23.39 4.02
C ILE A 250 7.41 23.88 3.10
N MET A 251 7.19 24.98 2.39
CA MET A 251 8.18 25.61 1.50
C MET A 251 8.60 26.96 2.08
N LEU A 252 9.74 27.00 2.77
CA LEU A 252 10.19 28.11 3.60
C LEU A 252 11.27 28.95 2.89
N VAL A 253 11.17 30.28 3.02
CA VAL A 253 12.28 31.22 2.83
C VAL A 253 12.48 32.10 4.06
N THR A 254 13.73 32.43 4.38
CA THR A 254 14.07 33.41 5.41
C THR A 254 15.02 34.44 4.84
N ASN A 255 14.99 35.66 5.37
CA ASN A 255 15.94 36.69 4.95
C ASN A 255 17.30 36.58 5.64
N SER A 256 17.34 36.01 6.85
CA SER A 256 18.53 35.98 7.68
C SER A 256 18.44 34.87 8.73
N LEU A 257 19.08 33.74 8.45
CA LEU A 257 19.20 32.63 9.40
C LEU A 257 20.53 31.89 9.20
N LYS A 258 21.13 31.40 10.29
CA LYS A 258 22.24 30.45 10.17
C LYS A 258 21.69 29.10 9.75
N ILE A 259 22.48 28.34 8.99
CA ILE A 259 22.01 27.02 8.58
C ILE A 259 21.97 26.03 9.75
N GLU A 260 22.77 26.23 10.79
CA GLU A 260 22.72 25.44 12.04
C GLU A 260 21.42 25.65 12.83
N ASP A 261 20.71 26.77 12.64
CA ASP A 261 19.45 27.07 13.34
C ASP A 261 18.21 26.65 12.52
N LEU A 262 18.40 26.35 11.22
CA LEU A 262 17.32 26.00 10.29
C LEU A 262 16.60 24.67 10.60
N PRO A 263 17.27 23.60 11.09
CA PRO A 263 16.57 22.38 11.48
C PRO A 263 15.51 22.60 12.56
N GLN A 264 15.84 23.39 13.58
CA GLN A 264 14.88 23.69 14.66
C GLN A 264 13.67 24.46 14.13
N LEU A 265 13.89 25.41 13.22
CA LEU A 265 12.78 26.16 12.60
C LEU A 265 11.84 25.24 11.80
N MET A 266 12.38 24.34 10.98
CA MET A 266 11.55 23.38 10.23
C MET A 266 10.83 22.41 11.17
N PHE A 267 11.48 22.02 12.27
CA PHE A 267 10.90 21.13 13.29
C PHE A 267 9.75 21.82 14.03
N ASP A 268 9.90 23.09 14.39
CA ASP A 268 8.87 23.90 15.04
C ASP A 268 7.66 24.14 14.11
N LEU A 269 7.87 24.11 12.79
CA LEU A 269 6.81 24.11 11.77
C LEU A 269 6.16 22.73 11.56
N GLY A 270 6.55 21.72 12.34
CA GLY A 270 5.95 20.38 12.33
C GLY A 270 6.47 19.43 11.26
N CYS A 271 7.57 19.76 10.59
CA CYS A 271 8.14 18.87 9.57
C CYS A 271 8.63 17.57 10.20
N TYR A 272 8.18 16.44 9.63
CA TYR A 272 8.64 15.09 9.91
C TYR A 272 9.95 14.80 9.20
N GLU A 273 10.10 15.28 7.96
CA GLU A 273 11.40 15.32 7.27
C GLU A 273 11.57 16.65 6.54
N ALA A 274 12.81 17.11 6.40
CA ALA A 274 13.12 18.38 5.76
C ALA A 274 14.55 18.44 5.23
N ILE A 275 14.73 19.17 4.13
CA ILE A 275 16.03 19.46 3.51
C ILE A 275 16.21 20.96 3.30
N ASN A 276 17.45 21.41 3.34
CA ASN A 276 17.80 22.76 2.87
C ASN A 276 17.88 22.79 1.33
N LEU A 277 17.65 23.94 0.71
CA LEU A 277 17.82 24.21 -0.73
C LEU A 277 18.89 25.31 -0.94
N ASP A 278 19.12 25.74 -2.19
CA ASP A 278 20.10 26.81 -2.41
C ASP A 278 19.68 28.10 -1.69
N GLY A 279 20.66 28.77 -1.08
CA GLY A 279 20.41 29.90 -0.19
C GLY A 279 21.11 31.18 -0.64
N GLY A 280 21.26 32.10 0.30
CA GLY A 280 21.96 33.36 0.07
C GLY A 280 21.33 34.13 -1.07
N GLY A 281 22.12 34.49 -2.08
CA GLY A 281 21.64 35.23 -3.24
C GLY A 281 20.61 34.47 -4.08
N SER A 282 20.40 33.16 -3.90
CA SER A 282 19.37 32.40 -4.64
C SER A 282 18.01 32.39 -3.95
N THR A 283 17.95 32.74 -2.66
CA THR A 283 16.71 32.65 -1.88
C THR A 283 15.65 33.57 -2.46
N ALA A 284 14.56 32.98 -2.93
CA ALA A 284 13.43 33.71 -3.47
C ALA A 284 12.13 32.92 -3.35
N MET A 285 11.01 33.64 -3.28
CA MET A 285 9.65 33.13 -3.24
C MET A 285 8.73 33.99 -4.11
N ALA A 286 7.79 33.35 -4.80
CA ALA A 286 6.80 34.00 -5.63
C ALA A 286 5.39 33.41 -5.42
N VAL A 287 4.37 34.24 -5.59
CA VAL A 287 2.97 33.84 -5.75
C VAL A 287 2.56 34.16 -7.19
N GLY A 288 2.15 33.15 -7.96
CA GLY A 288 1.95 33.29 -9.39
C GLY A 288 3.21 33.85 -10.06
N ASN A 289 3.08 34.99 -10.73
CA ASN A 289 4.18 35.74 -11.33
C ASN A 289 4.67 36.94 -10.47
N THR A 290 4.21 37.05 -9.22
CA THR A 290 4.54 38.16 -8.32
C THR A 290 5.61 37.73 -7.32
N SER A 291 6.68 38.53 -7.22
CA SER A 291 7.75 38.31 -6.25
C SER A 291 7.31 38.69 -4.83
N ILE A 292 7.45 37.76 -3.88
CA ILE A 292 7.26 37.99 -2.43
C ILE A 292 8.59 38.37 -1.78
N TYR A 293 9.63 37.60 -2.11
CA TYR A 293 10.99 37.86 -1.67
C TYR A 293 11.95 37.43 -2.78
N ASP A 294 12.93 38.26 -3.10
CA ASP A 294 13.92 37.97 -4.14
C ASP A 294 15.21 38.75 -3.88
N GLN A 295 16.34 38.15 -4.27
CA GLN A 295 17.67 38.74 -4.26
C GLN A 295 18.12 39.18 -5.67
N ASN A 296 17.20 39.16 -6.65
CA ASN A 296 17.40 39.43 -8.08
C ASN A 296 18.36 38.45 -8.78
N ARG A 297 18.49 37.22 -8.26
CA ARG A 297 19.34 36.19 -8.87
C ARG A 297 18.48 35.23 -9.67
N ALA A 298 18.83 35.07 -10.94
CA ALA A 298 18.25 34.04 -11.77
C ALA A 298 18.79 32.65 -11.36
N VAL A 299 17.89 31.67 -11.32
CA VAL A 299 18.16 30.28 -10.93
C VAL A 299 17.71 29.31 -12.04
N PRO A 300 18.34 28.13 -12.17
CA PRO A 300 17.96 27.17 -13.21
C PRO A 300 16.82 26.25 -12.82
N SER A 301 16.52 26.15 -11.52
CA SER A 301 15.45 25.31 -11.00
C SER A 301 14.61 26.04 -9.95
N ILE A 302 13.34 25.65 -9.87
CA ILE A 302 12.38 26.06 -8.84
C ILE A 302 11.67 24.82 -8.29
N LEU A 303 11.13 24.95 -7.08
CA LEU A 303 10.10 24.05 -6.56
C LEU A 303 8.78 24.81 -6.55
N ALA A 304 7.77 24.28 -7.22
CA ALA A 304 6.51 24.98 -7.46
C ALA A 304 5.30 24.21 -6.92
N VAL A 305 4.34 24.97 -6.42
CA VAL A 305 2.97 24.52 -6.14
C VAL A 305 2.16 24.70 -7.42
N VAL A 306 1.59 23.61 -7.92
CA VAL A 306 0.89 23.56 -9.21
C VAL A 306 -0.41 22.78 -9.07
N HIS A 307 -1.25 22.84 -10.10
CA HIS A 307 -2.38 21.93 -10.22
C HIS A 307 -1.90 20.52 -10.61
N THR A 308 -2.60 19.45 -10.22
CA THR A 308 -2.16 18.06 -10.47
C THR A 308 -2.04 17.71 -11.94
N ASP A 309 -2.82 18.33 -12.82
CA ASP A 309 -2.68 18.19 -14.28
C ASP A 309 -1.27 18.54 -14.80
N SER A 310 -0.56 19.41 -14.09
CA SER A 310 0.81 19.81 -14.43
C SER A 310 1.79 18.68 -14.18
N LEU A 311 1.45 17.68 -13.36
CA LEU A 311 2.33 16.56 -13.09
C LEU A 311 2.55 15.67 -14.31
N ASN A 312 1.69 15.68 -15.33
CA ASN A 312 1.83 14.77 -16.47
C ASN A 312 2.15 13.31 -16.05
N ILE A 313 1.73 12.89 -14.84
CA ILE A 313 1.93 11.52 -14.37
C ILE A 313 0.91 10.70 -15.14
N PRO A 314 1.31 9.58 -15.78
CA PRO A 314 0.35 8.67 -16.37
C PRO A 314 -0.68 8.30 -15.30
N ALA A 315 -1.96 8.50 -15.58
CA ALA A 315 -2.99 8.06 -14.64
C ALA A 315 -2.78 6.58 -14.31
N VAL A 316 -2.89 6.22 -13.04
CA VAL A 316 -2.85 4.82 -12.62
C VAL A 316 -4.24 4.24 -12.90
N PRO A 317 -4.34 3.15 -13.68
CA PRO A 317 -5.63 2.57 -14.00
C PRO A 317 -6.31 2.04 -12.74
N THR A 318 -7.58 2.37 -12.57
CA THR A 318 -8.43 1.81 -11.50
C THR A 318 -9.00 0.46 -11.90
N TYR A 319 -9.05 0.18 -13.20
CA TYR A 319 -9.35 -1.12 -13.76
C TYR A 319 -8.53 -1.39 -15.00
N GLU A 320 -8.11 -2.64 -15.14
CA GLU A 320 -7.33 -3.12 -16.25
C GLU A 320 -7.68 -4.57 -16.58
N HIS A 321 -7.93 -4.85 -17.85
CA HIS A 321 -8.19 -6.20 -18.34
C HIS A 321 -7.46 -6.43 -19.66
N PHE A 322 -6.78 -7.57 -19.76
CA PHE A 322 -6.02 -8.00 -20.93
C PHE A 322 -6.72 -9.18 -21.57
N ILE A 323 -6.87 -9.14 -22.89
CA ILE A 323 -7.50 -10.18 -23.68
C ILE A 323 -6.56 -10.53 -24.82
N ASP A 324 -6.03 -11.75 -24.83
CA ASP A 324 -5.10 -12.27 -25.84
C ASP A 324 -5.79 -13.25 -26.80
N THR A 325 -5.21 -13.45 -27.98
CA THR A 325 -5.64 -14.43 -28.99
C THR A 325 -5.84 -15.87 -28.47
N GLY A 326 -5.17 -16.25 -27.38
CA GLY A 326 -5.30 -17.57 -26.76
C GLY A 326 -6.46 -17.70 -25.77
N ASP A 327 -7.12 -16.60 -25.40
CA ASP A 327 -8.07 -16.56 -24.29
C ASP A 327 -9.46 -17.12 -24.66
N GLU A 328 -10.18 -17.58 -23.64
CA GLU A 328 -11.53 -18.12 -23.80
C GLU A 328 -12.50 -17.05 -24.32
N GLY A 329 -13.39 -17.44 -25.24
CA GLY A 329 -14.37 -16.53 -25.85
C GLY A 329 -13.83 -15.69 -27.02
N VAL A 330 -12.51 -15.61 -27.20
CA VAL A 330 -11.91 -15.00 -28.39
C VAL A 330 -12.15 -15.92 -29.59
N THR A 331 -12.68 -15.36 -30.68
CA THR A 331 -13.05 -16.14 -31.87
C THR A 331 -12.48 -15.55 -33.14
N SER A 332 -12.45 -16.35 -34.22
CA SER A 332 -11.99 -15.88 -35.52
C SER A 332 -12.83 -16.45 -36.66
N GLN A 333 -12.88 -15.69 -37.74
CA GLN A 333 -13.47 -16.04 -39.02
C GLN A 333 -12.48 -15.72 -40.13
N GLY A 334 -12.23 -16.68 -41.02
CA GLY A 334 -11.21 -16.57 -42.08
C GLY A 334 -10.01 -17.49 -41.85
N SER A 335 -9.01 -17.40 -42.71
CA SER A 335 -7.82 -18.26 -42.71
C SER A 335 -6.66 -17.65 -41.92
N TRP A 336 -6.86 -17.40 -40.63
CA TRP A 336 -5.84 -16.87 -39.72
C TRP A 336 -4.76 -17.92 -39.41
N PHE A 337 -3.50 -17.50 -39.30
CA PHE A 337 -2.38 -18.38 -38.97
C PHE A 337 -1.37 -17.70 -38.05
N ALA A 338 -0.73 -18.46 -37.16
CA ALA A 338 0.20 -17.93 -36.18
C ALA A 338 1.45 -17.29 -36.80
N THR A 339 1.94 -16.23 -36.17
CA THR A 339 3.20 -15.57 -36.49
C THR A 339 4.40 -16.47 -36.23
N ALA A 340 5.48 -16.25 -36.98
CA ALA A 340 6.80 -16.80 -36.67
C ALA A 340 7.74 -15.76 -36.03
N ASN A 341 7.28 -14.51 -35.89
CA ASN A 341 8.06 -13.43 -35.31
C ASN A 341 7.76 -13.31 -33.82
N ASP A 342 8.80 -13.17 -32.99
CA ASP A 342 8.66 -12.88 -31.56
C ASP A 342 8.14 -11.46 -31.32
N GLY A 343 7.71 -11.19 -30.09
CA GLY A 343 7.23 -9.87 -29.65
C GLY A 343 5.71 -9.71 -29.62
N TYR A 344 4.97 -10.82 -29.69
CA TYR A 344 3.54 -10.92 -29.36
C TYR A 344 3.30 -10.90 -27.84
N PHE A 345 2.07 -10.61 -27.42
CA PHE A 345 1.68 -10.59 -26.02
C PHE A 345 1.06 -11.94 -25.64
N GLY A 346 1.63 -12.64 -24.65
CA GLY A 346 1.11 -13.96 -24.25
C GLY A 346 1.27 -15.03 -25.34
N SER A 347 0.18 -15.35 -26.03
CA SER A 347 0.10 -16.37 -27.09
C SER A 347 0.51 -15.81 -28.46
N PRO A 348 0.88 -16.67 -29.42
CA PRO A 348 1.32 -16.21 -30.73
C PRO A 348 0.25 -15.37 -31.45
N SER A 349 0.63 -14.17 -31.89
CA SER A 349 -0.23 -13.34 -32.71
C SER A 349 -0.64 -14.02 -34.02
N MET A 350 -1.84 -13.71 -34.48
CA MET A 350 -2.50 -14.32 -35.62
C MET A 350 -2.47 -13.38 -36.82
N LEU A 351 -1.97 -13.87 -37.96
CA LEU A 351 -1.89 -13.12 -39.21
C LEU A 351 -3.03 -13.51 -40.15
N HIS A 352 -3.45 -12.54 -40.95
CA HIS A 352 -4.33 -12.78 -42.10
C HIS A 352 -3.86 -12.01 -43.32
N ALA A 353 -3.90 -12.62 -44.51
CA ALA A 353 -3.68 -11.90 -45.76
C ALA A 353 -4.84 -10.93 -46.01
N LEU A 354 -4.63 -9.84 -46.75
CA LEU A 354 -5.72 -8.89 -47.04
C LEU A 354 -6.92 -9.59 -47.70
N ALA A 355 -8.11 -9.34 -47.16
CA ALA A 355 -9.37 -9.93 -47.59
C ALA A 355 -10.54 -8.95 -47.36
N SER A 356 -11.74 -9.46 -47.07
CA SER A 356 -12.91 -8.63 -46.76
C SER A 356 -13.04 -8.37 -45.25
N HIS A 357 -13.88 -7.40 -44.88
CA HIS A 357 -14.23 -7.13 -43.47
C HIS A 357 -15.03 -8.28 -42.81
N ASP A 358 -15.54 -9.24 -43.59
CA ASP A 358 -16.25 -10.41 -43.07
C ASP A 358 -15.29 -11.48 -42.50
N GLU A 359 -13.98 -11.30 -42.66
CA GLU A 359 -12.93 -12.13 -42.05
C GLU A 359 -12.24 -11.33 -40.93
N TYR A 360 -12.34 -11.81 -39.71
CA TYR A 360 -12.00 -11.06 -38.50
C TYR A 360 -11.46 -11.96 -37.38
N TYR A 361 -10.82 -11.31 -36.42
CA TYR A 361 -10.53 -11.82 -35.09
C TYR A 361 -11.32 -10.97 -34.08
N GLU A 362 -12.11 -11.59 -33.22
CA GLU A 362 -13.04 -10.93 -32.29
C GLU A 362 -12.63 -11.16 -30.84
N PHE A 363 -12.48 -10.06 -30.12
CA PHE A 363 -12.16 -10.01 -28.70
C PHE A 363 -13.39 -9.50 -27.93
N PRO A 364 -14.09 -10.35 -27.15
CA PRO A 364 -15.19 -9.90 -26.29
C PRO A 364 -14.62 -9.10 -25.13
N LEU A 365 -15.11 -7.87 -24.91
CA LEU A 365 -14.52 -6.98 -23.90
C LEU A 365 -14.94 -7.33 -22.46
N ASN A 366 -16.13 -7.91 -22.29
CA ASN A 366 -16.70 -8.32 -21.00
C ASN A 366 -16.53 -7.25 -19.91
N ILE A 367 -16.93 -6.03 -20.24
CA ILE A 367 -16.75 -4.88 -19.37
C ILE A 367 -17.66 -5.02 -18.14
N PRO A 368 -17.14 -4.93 -16.91
CA PRO A 368 -17.93 -5.23 -15.70
C PRO A 368 -18.92 -4.12 -15.32
N LYS A 369 -18.69 -2.89 -15.81
CA LYS A 369 -19.49 -1.71 -15.46
C LYS A 369 -19.61 -0.72 -16.62
N ALA A 370 -20.76 -0.06 -16.75
CA ALA A 370 -20.88 1.05 -17.68
C ALA A 370 -19.91 2.20 -17.31
N GLY A 371 -19.25 2.79 -18.30
CA GLY A 371 -18.27 3.86 -18.07
C GLY A 371 -17.42 4.17 -19.29
N GLU A 372 -16.46 5.08 -19.10
CA GLU A 372 -15.45 5.40 -20.09
C GLU A 372 -14.24 4.47 -19.95
N TYR A 373 -13.79 3.93 -21.08
CA TYR A 373 -12.62 3.07 -21.14
C TYR A 373 -11.73 3.43 -22.31
N GLU A 374 -10.42 3.32 -22.09
CA GLU A 374 -9.43 3.33 -23.15
C GLU A 374 -9.19 1.90 -23.65
N ILE A 375 -9.15 1.77 -24.97
CA ILE A 375 -8.86 0.50 -25.66
C ILE A 375 -7.48 0.60 -26.29
N TYR A 376 -6.61 -0.32 -25.91
CA TYR A 376 -5.26 -0.45 -26.44
C TYR A 376 -5.13 -1.74 -27.26
N GLY A 377 -4.34 -1.68 -28.33
CA GLY A 377 -3.97 -2.84 -29.13
C GLY A 377 -2.48 -3.14 -29.00
N TRP A 378 -2.14 -4.42 -28.94
CA TRP A 378 -0.78 -4.93 -29.13
C TRP A 378 -0.65 -5.55 -30.52
N TRP A 379 0.54 -5.51 -31.12
CA TRP A 379 0.83 -6.27 -32.34
C TRP A 379 2.33 -6.45 -32.54
N THR A 380 2.70 -7.46 -33.32
CA THR A 380 4.09 -7.61 -33.81
C THR A 380 4.29 -6.82 -35.09
N SER A 381 5.08 -5.73 -35.03
CA SER A 381 5.31 -4.88 -36.20
C SER A 381 6.29 -5.49 -37.21
N HIS A 382 5.98 -5.36 -38.49
CA HIS A 382 6.88 -5.73 -39.59
C HIS A 382 6.54 -4.91 -40.85
N SER A 383 7.49 -4.76 -41.77
CA SER A 383 7.33 -3.94 -42.98
C SER A 383 6.21 -4.40 -43.94
N ASN A 384 5.77 -5.65 -43.82
CA ASN A 384 4.65 -6.20 -44.60
C ASN A 384 3.31 -6.23 -43.84
N ARG A 385 3.23 -5.61 -42.65
CA ARG A 385 1.96 -5.42 -41.94
C ARG A 385 1.22 -4.21 -42.48
N ALA A 386 -0.11 -4.30 -42.58
CA ALA A 386 -0.94 -3.23 -43.06
C ALA A 386 -0.78 -1.97 -42.22
N ALA A 387 -0.68 -0.83 -42.91
CA ALA A 387 -0.63 0.49 -42.31
C ALA A 387 -2.02 1.05 -41.97
N ASP A 388 -3.08 0.33 -42.34
CA ASP A 388 -4.48 0.70 -42.21
C ASP A 388 -5.34 -0.49 -41.73
N THR A 389 -4.82 -1.28 -40.80
CA THR A 389 -5.54 -2.44 -40.24
C THR A 389 -6.82 -1.97 -39.55
N PRO A 390 -8.03 -2.42 -39.96
CA PRO A 390 -9.27 -1.94 -39.37
C PRO A 390 -9.58 -2.62 -38.03
N TYR A 391 -9.76 -1.81 -36.99
CA TYR A 391 -10.30 -2.19 -35.69
C TYR A 391 -11.72 -1.66 -35.58
N PHE A 392 -12.70 -2.54 -35.43
CA PHE A 392 -14.10 -2.18 -35.17
C PHE A 392 -14.39 -2.36 -33.69
N ILE A 393 -14.67 -1.26 -33.00
CA ILE A 393 -15.00 -1.24 -31.58
C ILE A 393 -16.51 -1.13 -31.46
N THR A 394 -17.15 -2.13 -30.87
CA THR A 394 -18.59 -2.10 -30.54
C THR A 394 -18.74 -1.54 -29.13
N HIS A 395 -19.29 -0.33 -29.01
CA HIS A 395 -19.42 0.43 -27.78
C HIS A 395 -20.84 1.03 -27.64
N ALA A 396 -21.11 1.79 -26.57
CA ALA A 396 -22.46 2.25 -26.21
C ALA A 396 -23.14 3.11 -27.31
N ASP A 397 -22.35 3.90 -28.04
CA ASP A 397 -22.84 4.79 -29.11
C ASP A 397 -22.92 4.11 -30.49
N GLY A 398 -22.54 2.84 -30.60
CA GLY A 398 -22.56 2.07 -31.86
C GLY A 398 -21.22 1.39 -32.15
N VAL A 399 -20.85 1.34 -33.44
CA VAL A 399 -19.59 0.73 -33.88
C VAL A 399 -18.70 1.80 -34.51
N THR A 400 -17.47 1.93 -34.00
CA THR A 400 -16.45 2.82 -34.57
C THR A 400 -15.34 2.03 -35.23
N GLU A 401 -14.97 2.42 -36.45
CA GLU A 401 -13.80 1.89 -37.17
C GLU A 401 -12.58 2.78 -36.92
N VAL A 402 -11.47 2.18 -36.51
CA VAL A 402 -10.16 2.82 -36.35
C VAL A 402 -9.14 2.10 -37.23
N ALA A 403 -8.51 2.84 -38.15
CA ALA A 403 -7.43 2.31 -38.99
C ALA A 403 -6.08 2.43 -38.27
N VAL A 404 -5.41 1.29 -38.05
CA VAL A 404 -4.18 1.18 -37.25
C VAL A 404 -2.99 0.80 -38.11
N ASN A 405 -1.88 1.52 -37.94
CA ASN A 405 -0.65 1.21 -38.64
C ASN A 405 0.19 0.16 -37.90
N GLN A 406 0.04 -1.10 -38.31
CA GLN A 406 0.75 -2.22 -37.69
C GLN A 406 2.19 -2.42 -38.19
N SER A 407 2.68 -1.56 -39.10
CA SER A 407 4.07 -1.63 -39.57
C SER A 407 5.09 -0.97 -38.61
N ILE A 408 4.60 -0.28 -37.58
CA ILE A 408 5.39 0.47 -36.59
C ILE A 408 4.85 0.20 -35.18
N ALA A 409 5.56 0.68 -34.15
CA ALA A 409 5.13 0.65 -32.74
C ALA A 409 4.64 -0.72 -32.24
N GLY A 410 5.23 -1.81 -32.75
CA GLY A 410 4.92 -3.16 -32.30
C GLY A 410 5.59 -3.50 -30.97
N SER A 411 5.15 -4.61 -30.38
CA SER A 411 5.65 -5.11 -29.09
C SER A 411 5.49 -4.11 -27.94
N MET A 412 4.42 -3.33 -28.00
CA MET A 412 4.00 -2.38 -26.98
C MET A 412 2.49 -2.11 -27.08
N TRP A 413 1.88 -1.62 -26.00
CA TRP A 413 0.50 -1.18 -25.98
C TRP A 413 0.33 0.17 -26.69
N ASN A 414 -0.58 0.23 -27.66
CA ASN A 414 -0.89 1.45 -28.40
C ASN A 414 -2.36 1.81 -28.23
N LEU A 415 -2.65 3.06 -27.88
CA LEU A 415 -4.02 3.55 -27.75
C LEU A 415 -4.74 3.50 -29.10
N ILE A 416 -5.84 2.77 -29.16
CA ILE A 416 -6.76 2.72 -30.31
C ILE A 416 -7.80 3.84 -30.19
N GLY A 417 -8.31 4.06 -28.98
CA GLY A 417 -9.22 5.16 -28.67
C GLY A 417 -9.88 5.03 -27.31
N THR A 418 -10.70 6.02 -26.98
CA THR A 418 -11.47 6.10 -25.73
C THR A 418 -12.95 6.05 -26.07
N PHE A 419 -13.71 5.17 -25.42
CA PHE A 419 -15.11 4.91 -25.74
C PHE A 419 -15.96 4.72 -24.49
N GLN A 420 -17.24 5.07 -24.61
CA GLN A 420 -18.25 4.80 -23.59
C GLN A 420 -18.82 3.40 -23.79
N PHE A 421 -18.87 2.59 -22.73
CA PHE A 421 -19.41 1.24 -22.74
C PHE A 421 -20.54 1.11 -21.71
N ASN A 422 -21.48 0.20 -21.97
CA ASN A 422 -22.60 -0.12 -21.09
C ASN A 422 -22.33 -1.35 -20.21
N GLY A 423 -21.25 -2.09 -20.46
CA GLY A 423 -20.95 -3.34 -19.75
C GLY A 423 -21.82 -4.50 -20.21
N THR A 424 -22.09 -4.60 -21.51
CA THR A 424 -22.96 -5.66 -22.07
C THR A 424 -22.16 -6.72 -22.80
N SER A 425 -22.68 -7.95 -22.84
CA SER A 425 -22.03 -9.10 -23.51
C SER A 425 -21.83 -8.94 -25.02
N ASN A 426 -22.38 -7.90 -25.66
CA ASN A 426 -22.23 -7.66 -27.09
C ASN A 426 -21.08 -6.70 -27.43
N GLU A 427 -20.44 -6.08 -26.43
CA GLU A 427 -19.33 -5.13 -26.63
C GLU A 427 -18.03 -5.89 -26.89
N ASN A 428 -17.36 -5.55 -27.99
CA ASN A 428 -16.22 -6.31 -28.53
C ASN A 428 -15.29 -5.41 -29.36
N VAL A 429 -14.09 -5.91 -29.63
CA VAL A 429 -13.18 -5.37 -30.64
C VAL A 429 -12.99 -6.42 -31.73
N ARG A 430 -13.21 -6.05 -32.99
CA ARG A 430 -12.91 -6.88 -34.16
C ARG A 430 -11.75 -6.31 -34.96
N ILE A 431 -10.70 -7.10 -35.13
CA ILE A 431 -9.61 -6.81 -36.07
C ILE A 431 -9.93 -7.54 -37.37
N THR A 432 -10.09 -6.80 -38.47
CA THR A 432 -10.53 -7.41 -39.74
C THR A 432 -9.41 -7.48 -40.78
N ALA A 433 -9.55 -8.39 -41.74
CA ALA A 433 -8.65 -8.51 -42.89
C ALA A 433 -8.86 -7.44 -43.97
N GLY A 434 -9.79 -6.50 -43.78
CA GLY A 434 -10.23 -5.52 -44.77
C GLY A 434 -9.28 -4.35 -45.05
N ALA A 435 -8.00 -4.44 -44.65
CA ALA A 435 -7.00 -3.41 -44.89
C ALA A 435 -6.66 -3.29 -46.39
N THR A 436 -6.15 -2.12 -46.82
CA THR A 436 -5.84 -1.85 -48.24
C THR A 436 -4.34 -1.72 -48.53
N THR A 437 -3.51 -1.72 -47.50
CA THR A 437 -2.05 -1.53 -47.63
C THR A 437 -1.26 -2.76 -47.20
N ASN A 438 -0.06 -2.90 -47.78
CA ASN A 438 0.90 -3.99 -47.51
C ASN A 438 0.30 -5.39 -47.74
N GLU A 439 0.62 -6.39 -46.91
CA GLU A 439 0.30 -7.80 -47.21
C GLU A 439 -0.54 -8.49 -46.13
N PHE A 440 -0.33 -8.17 -44.86
CA PHE A 440 -0.95 -8.88 -43.74
C PHE A 440 -1.50 -7.95 -42.67
N VAL A 441 -2.64 -8.30 -42.09
CA VAL A 441 -3.10 -7.77 -40.79
C VAL A 441 -2.67 -8.72 -39.66
N VAL A 442 -2.60 -8.21 -38.43
CA VAL A 442 -2.24 -8.96 -37.23
C VAL A 442 -3.31 -8.76 -36.16
N ALA A 443 -3.75 -9.85 -35.54
CA ALA A 443 -4.49 -9.85 -34.29
C ALA A 443 -3.59 -10.44 -33.19
N ASP A 444 -3.55 -9.82 -32.02
CA ASP A 444 -2.64 -10.21 -30.93
C ASP A 444 -3.39 -10.07 -29.60
N ALA A 445 -3.34 -8.90 -28.97
CA ALA A 445 -4.03 -8.66 -27.71
C ALA A 445 -4.69 -7.28 -27.65
N ILE A 446 -5.73 -7.20 -26.84
CA ILE A 446 -6.46 -5.99 -26.47
C ILE A 446 -6.27 -5.75 -24.97
N ARG A 447 -6.06 -4.49 -24.58
CA ARG A 447 -6.05 -4.05 -23.18
C ARG A 447 -7.13 -3.00 -22.99
N VAL A 448 -7.96 -3.20 -21.98
CA VAL A 448 -9.08 -2.33 -21.59
C VAL A 448 -8.71 -1.64 -20.30
N VAL A 449 -8.82 -0.33 -20.26
CA VAL A 449 -8.38 0.47 -19.11
C VAL A 449 -9.46 1.46 -18.69
N SER A 450 -9.74 1.55 -17.39
CA SER A 450 -10.49 2.67 -16.81
C SER A 450 -9.63 3.40 -15.78
N TYR A 451 -9.86 4.71 -15.69
CA TYR A 451 -9.26 5.60 -14.70
C TYR A 451 -10.30 6.22 -13.77
N ASP A 452 -11.55 5.75 -13.85
CA ASP A 452 -12.64 6.24 -13.01
C ASP A 452 -12.34 5.90 -11.54
N PRO A 453 -12.16 6.88 -10.64
CA PRO A 453 -11.92 6.60 -9.22
C PRO A 453 -13.10 5.91 -8.54
N ASP A 454 -14.30 6.00 -9.11
CA ASP A 454 -15.51 5.34 -8.61
C ASP A 454 -15.69 3.93 -9.20
N PHE A 455 -14.64 3.35 -9.77
CA PHE A 455 -14.62 1.99 -10.31
C PHE A 455 -14.51 0.93 -9.21
N GLU A 456 -15.60 0.69 -8.49
CA GLU A 456 -15.72 -0.49 -7.63
C GLU A 456 -16.05 -1.71 -8.50
N VAL A 457 -15.09 -2.63 -8.64
CA VAL A 457 -15.34 -3.97 -9.18
C VAL A 457 -16.01 -4.79 -8.11
N ASN A 458 -17.03 -5.56 -8.49
CA ASN A 458 -17.64 -6.52 -7.59
C ASN A 458 -16.70 -7.70 -7.36
N SER A 459 -15.75 -7.60 -6.42
CA SER A 459 -14.76 -8.66 -6.19
C SER A 459 -15.01 -9.39 -4.88
N ILE A 460 -14.42 -10.59 -4.73
CA ILE A 460 -14.46 -11.32 -3.46
C ILE A 460 -13.86 -10.45 -2.35
N SER A 461 -14.64 -10.24 -1.28
CA SER A 461 -14.18 -9.53 -0.09
C SER A 461 -13.90 -10.48 1.07
N ASN A 462 -14.76 -11.50 1.26
CA ASN A 462 -14.64 -12.48 2.34
C ASN A 462 -15.19 -13.85 1.92
N ILE A 463 -14.64 -14.91 2.51
CA ILE A 463 -15.15 -16.28 2.41
C ILE A 463 -15.37 -16.77 3.84
N ASP A 464 -16.60 -17.15 4.17
CA ASP A 464 -16.93 -17.65 5.50
C ASP A 464 -16.20 -18.98 5.77
N PRO A 465 -15.69 -19.18 7.00
CA PRO A 465 -15.11 -20.46 7.38
C PRO A 465 -16.21 -21.51 7.51
N VAL A 466 -15.82 -22.77 7.36
CA VAL A 466 -16.69 -23.91 7.65
C VAL A 466 -16.32 -24.58 8.97
N ASP A 467 -17.27 -25.32 9.55
CA ASP A 467 -17.06 -26.03 10.80
C ASP A 467 -16.13 -27.25 10.65
N ASN A 468 -15.29 -27.47 11.66
CA ASN A 468 -14.56 -28.71 11.84
C ASN A 468 -15.48 -29.82 12.33
N ILE A 469 -15.11 -31.08 12.06
CA ILE A 469 -15.92 -32.25 12.43
C ILE A 469 -15.11 -33.27 13.23
N LEU A 470 -15.81 -34.02 14.08
CA LEU A 470 -15.25 -35.11 14.88
C LEU A 470 -15.89 -36.43 14.41
N VAL A 471 -15.06 -37.41 14.07
CA VAL A 471 -15.52 -38.71 13.58
C VAL A 471 -14.93 -39.87 14.40
N PRO A 472 -15.70 -40.94 14.65
CA PRO A 472 -15.19 -42.12 15.33
C PRO A 472 -14.05 -42.82 14.57
N LEU A 473 -13.17 -43.51 15.31
CA LEU A 473 -12.19 -44.42 14.74
C LEU A 473 -12.86 -45.49 13.86
N GLY A 474 -12.41 -45.60 12.62
CA GLY A 474 -12.91 -46.50 11.58
C GLY A 474 -13.90 -45.86 10.60
N THR A 475 -14.21 -44.56 10.74
CA THR A 475 -15.11 -43.85 9.80
C THR A 475 -14.49 -43.79 8.40
N SER A 476 -15.25 -44.20 7.37
CA SER A 476 -14.77 -44.20 6.00
C SER A 476 -14.55 -42.76 5.48
N LYS A 477 -13.69 -42.58 4.47
CA LYS A 477 -13.47 -41.26 3.84
C LYS A 477 -14.77 -40.68 3.27
N GLU A 478 -15.57 -41.51 2.62
CA GLU A 478 -16.86 -41.10 2.04
C GLU A 478 -17.83 -40.59 3.10
N ASP A 479 -17.96 -41.31 4.22
CA ASP A 479 -18.83 -40.91 5.32
C ASP A 479 -18.32 -39.65 6.03
N ALA A 480 -17.00 -39.50 6.18
CA ALA A 480 -16.39 -38.32 6.80
C ALA A 480 -16.61 -37.05 5.96
N LEU A 481 -16.40 -37.12 4.64
CA LEU A 481 -16.64 -35.99 3.73
C LEU A 481 -18.13 -35.64 3.65
N ALA A 482 -19.03 -36.62 3.74
CA ALA A 482 -20.49 -36.39 3.73
C ALA A 482 -21.04 -35.65 4.96
N ILE A 483 -20.24 -35.50 6.04
CA ILE A 483 -20.62 -34.75 7.24
C ILE A 483 -20.24 -33.26 7.11
N LEU A 484 -19.26 -32.93 6.28
CA LEU A 484 -18.80 -31.56 6.07
C LEU A 484 -19.90 -30.67 5.46
N SER A 485 -19.84 -29.37 5.73
CA SER A 485 -20.79 -28.39 5.17
C SER A 485 -20.80 -28.48 3.65
N THR A 486 -21.99 -28.55 3.03
CA THR A 486 -22.10 -28.61 1.56
C THR A 486 -22.01 -27.24 0.89
N HIS A 487 -22.02 -26.16 1.67
CA HIS A 487 -21.91 -24.78 1.17
C HIS A 487 -21.04 -23.93 2.09
N THR A 488 -20.51 -22.83 1.54
CA THR A 488 -20.02 -21.68 2.30
C THR A 488 -20.64 -20.37 1.78
N THR A 489 -20.49 -19.29 2.54
CA THR A 489 -20.87 -17.93 2.11
C THR A 489 -19.66 -17.21 1.55
N ILE A 490 -19.82 -16.54 0.41
CA ILE A 490 -18.89 -15.53 -0.08
C ILE A 490 -19.56 -14.18 0.09
N THR A 491 -18.84 -13.20 0.62
CA THR A 491 -19.25 -11.80 0.62
C THR A 491 -18.41 -11.03 -0.38
N ASP A 492 -19.05 -10.23 -1.22
CA ASP A 492 -18.38 -9.41 -2.21
C ASP A 492 -18.02 -8.00 -1.70
N SER A 493 -17.34 -7.20 -2.51
CA SER A 493 -16.90 -5.83 -2.17
C SER A 493 -18.06 -4.86 -1.92
N PHE A 494 -19.29 -5.21 -2.36
CA PHE A 494 -20.51 -4.46 -2.11
C PHE A 494 -21.30 -4.96 -0.88
N ASN A 495 -20.73 -5.88 -0.10
CA ASN A 495 -21.37 -6.55 1.05
C ASN A 495 -22.61 -7.38 0.67
N GLN A 496 -22.65 -7.94 -0.54
CA GLN A 496 -23.64 -8.91 -0.94
C GLN A 496 -23.12 -10.33 -0.71
N ASP A 497 -23.97 -11.16 -0.10
CA ASP A 497 -23.64 -12.55 0.23
C ASP A 497 -24.15 -13.52 -0.84
N TYR A 498 -23.34 -14.52 -1.16
CA TYR A 498 -23.60 -15.61 -2.10
C TYR A 498 -23.35 -16.96 -1.40
N GLN A 499 -24.24 -17.93 -1.60
CA GLN A 499 -24.00 -19.31 -1.18
C GLN A 499 -23.40 -20.08 -2.34
N VAL A 500 -22.23 -20.67 -2.13
CA VAL A 500 -21.55 -21.52 -3.12
C VAL A 500 -21.47 -22.96 -2.65
N GLU A 501 -21.60 -23.91 -3.58
CA GLU A 501 -21.48 -25.33 -3.30
C GLU A 501 -20.00 -25.73 -3.14
N LEU A 502 -19.72 -26.57 -2.15
CA LEU A 502 -18.37 -27.05 -1.85
C LEU A 502 -18.18 -28.47 -2.37
N ASP A 503 -17.11 -28.69 -3.14
CA ASP A 503 -16.62 -30.01 -3.52
C ASP A 503 -15.44 -30.40 -2.62
N TRP A 504 -15.62 -31.43 -1.81
CA TRP A 504 -14.69 -31.81 -0.75
C TRP A 504 -13.71 -32.90 -1.18
N SER A 505 -12.45 -32.69 -0.83
CA SER A 505 -11.38 -33.69 -0.94
C SER A 505 -10.58 -33.76 0.36
N SER A 506 -9.94 -34.90 0.62
CA SER A 506 -8.99 -35.06 1.73
C SER A 506 -8.07 -36.23 1.42
N ASP A 507 -6.94 -35.94 0.79
CA ASP A 507 -6.07 -36.96 0.19
C ASP A 507 -5.41 -37.86 1.22
N ASP A 508 -5.05 -37.29 2.39
CA ASP A 508 -4.32 -37.99 3.44
C ASP A 508 -5.22 -38.58 4.54
N TYR A 509 -6.55 -38.54 4.38
CA TYR A 509 -7.48 -39.05 5.39
C TYR A 509 -7.33 -40.55 5.64
N ASP A 510 -7.02 -40.92 6.89
CA ASP A 510 -7.03 -42.31 7.37
C ASP A 510 -7.92 -42.45 8.61
N GLY A 511 -9.16 -42.87 8.39
CA GLY A 511 -10.11 -43.11 9.47
C GLY A 511 -9.68 -44.16 10.50
N ASN A 512 -8.64 -44.97 10.25
CA ASN A 512 -8.15 -45.98 11.20
C ASN A 512 -7.00 -45.48 12.08
N THR A 513 -6.51 -44.27 11.84
CA THR A 513 -5.45 -43.66 12.63
C THR A 513 -6.02 -42.44 13.33
N PRO A 514 -5.97 -42.37 14.67
CA PRO A 514 -6.35 -41.17 15.38
C PRO A 514 -5.49 -39.98 14.97
N GLY A 515 -6.11 -38.83 14.78
CA GLY A 515 -5.41 -37.62 14.35
C GLY A 515 -6.33 -36.61 13.68
N ASP A 516 -5.75 -35.46 13.36
CA ASP A 516 -6.41 -34.39 12.62
C ASP A 516 -6.04 -34.50 11.13
N TYR A 517 -7.05 -34.51 10.28
CA TYR A 517 -6.92 -34.60 8.83
C TYR A 517 -7.52 -33.36 8.18
N THR A 518 -6.79 -32.73 7.26
CA THR A 518 -7.30 -31.58 6.52
C THR A 518 -8.21 -32.06 5.38
N ALA A 519 -9.41 -31.51 5.32
CA ALA A 519 -10.27 -31.55 4.15
C ALA A 519 -10.20 -30.18 3.45
N LEU A 520 -10.10 -30.22 2.13
CA LEU A 520 -10.08 -29.06 1.23
C LEU A 520 -11.38 -29.04 0.44
N GLY A 521 -12.16 -27.98 0.60
CA GLY A 521 -13.41 -27.75 -0.11
C GLY A 521 -13.20 -26.67 -1.15
N VAL A 522 -13.37 -26.99 -2.43
CA VAL A 522 -13.25 -26.03 -3.53
C VAL A 522 -14.62 -25.59 -4.04
N PHE A 523 -14.71 -24.40 -4.63
CA PHE A 523 -15.95 -23.88 -5.19
C PHE A 523 -15.70 -23.02 -6.44
N GLU A 524 -16.77 -22.79 -7.21
CA GLU A 524 -16.77 -21.89 -8.36
C GLU A 524 -17.28 -20.50 -7.97
N LEU A 525 -16.79 -19.48 -8.66
CA LEU A 525 -17.16 -18.09 -8.38
C LEU A 525 -18.61 -17.80 -8.85
N PRO A 526 -19.43 -17.07 -8.07
CA PRO A 526 -20.75 -16.64 -8.52
C PRO A 526 -20.69 -15.73 -9.75
N GLU A 527 -21.71 -15.78 -10.61
CA GLU A 527 -21.82 -14.90 -11.77
C GLU A 527 -21.80 -13.42 -11.36
N GLY A 528 -20.91 -12.63 -11.98
CA GLY A 528 -20.77 -11.19 -11.70
C GLY A 528 -20.01 -10.85 -10.43
N VAL A 529 -19.38 -11.83 -9.77
CA VAL A 529 -18.32 -11.60 -8.78
C VAL A 529 -16.99 -11.89 -9.47
N GLU A 530 -16.02 -11.01 -9.29
CA GLU A 530 -14.68 -11.08 -9.87
C GLU A 530 -13.65 -11.53 -8.84
N GLN A 531 -12.53 -12.05 -9.32
CA GLN A 531 -11.38 -12.36 -8.48
C GLN A 531 -10.70 -11.09 -7.93
N THR A 532 -10.01 -11.24 -6.80
CA THR A 532 -9.06 -10.21 -6.34
C THR A 532 -7.79 -10.23 -7.18
N ASP A 533 -6.97 -9.18 -7.13
CA ASP A 533 -5.59 -9.19 -7.64
C ASP A 533 -4.60 -8.96 -6.47
N PRO A 534 -3.80 -9.96 -6.08
CA PRO A 534 -3.71 -11.31 -6.65
C PRO A 534 -4.97 -12.17 -6.39
N PRO A 535 -5.24 -13.21 -7.20
CA PRO A 535 -6.41 -14.08 -7.04
C PRO A 535 -6.52 -14.70 -5.65
N THR A 536 -7.70 -14.59 -5.03
CA THR A 536 -8.06 -15.26 -3.78
C THR A 536 -8.34 -16.74 -4.08
N PRO A 537 -7.70 -17.67 -3.37
CA PRO A 537 -7.98 -19.10 -3.50
C PRO A 537 -9.48 -19.39 -3.30
N LEU A 538 -10.10 -20.07 -4.27
CA LEU A 538 -11.50 -20.48 -4.22
C LEU A 538 -11.65 -21.78 -3.41
N GLU A 539 -11.18 -21.75 -2.16
CA GLU A 539 -11.14 -22.91 -1.30
C GLU A 539 -11.41 -22.56 0.17
N VAL A 540 -11.92 -23.54 0.91
CA VAL A 540 -12.05 -23.52 2.37
C VAL A 540 -11.42 -24.78 2.96
N ASN A 541 -10.95 -24.68 4.20
CA ASN A 541 -10.37 -25.80 4.92
C ASN A 541 -11.25 -26.18 6.12
N ALA A 542 -11.42 -27.48 6.32
CA ALA A 542 -12.01 -28.06 7.53
C ALA A 542 -11.06 -29.12 8.11
N THR A 543 -11.07 -29.25 9.44
CA THR A 543 -10.36 -30.33 10.14
C THR A 543 -11.33 -31.46 10.44
N ILE A 544 -10.97 -32.68 10.02
CA ILE A 544 -11.61 -33.92 10.42
C ILE A 544 -10.76 -34.56 11.53
N THR A 545 -11.24 -34.54 12.76
CA THR A 545 -10.56 -35.21 13.88
C THR A 545 -11.07 -36.65 14.00
N VAL A 546 -10.19 -37.62 13.81
CA VAL A 546 -10.45 -39.05 14.10
C VAL A 546 -10.09 -39.32 15.56
N GLU A 547 -11.06 -39.76 16.34
CA GLU A 547 -10.87 -39.97 17.78
C GLU A 547 -9.82 -41.05 18.11
N GLU A 548 -9.01 -40.80 19.15
CA GLU A 548 -8.18 -41.85 19.76
C GLU A 548 -9.09 -42.94 20.33
N GLY A 549 -9.15 -44.08 19.64
CA GLY A 549 -9.85 -45.25 20.14
C GLY A 549 -9.38 -45.58 21.55
N THR A 550 -10.22 -45.33 22.55
CA THR A 550 -9.88 -45.66 23.92
C THR A 550 -9.79 -47.18 24.03
N ASN A 551 -8.56 -47.70 24.17
CA ASN A 551 -8.29 -49.09 24.59
C ASN A 551 -8.71 -49.29 26.05
N VAL A 552 -10.00 -49.16 26.34
CA VAL A 552 -10.60 -49.58 27.59
C VAL A 552 -11.34 -50.87 27.30
N LEU A 553 -10.76 -51.99 27.75
CA LEU A 553 -11.56 -53.16 28.09
C LEU A 553 -12.66 -52.67 29.03
N GLU A 554 -13.91 -52.69 28.57
CA GLU A 554 -15.09 -52.35 29.38
C GLU A 554 -14.99 -53.05 30.75
N THR A 555 -14.72 -52.26 31.77
CA THR A 555 -15.25 -52.52 33.10
C THR A 555 -16.20 -51.36 33.40
N PRO A 556 -17.51 -51.62 33.55
CA PRO A 556 -18.52 -50.63 33.22
C PRO A 556 -18.62 -49.58 34.31
N GLU A 557 -18.52 -48.31 33.94
CA GLU A 557 -19.28 -47.26 34.63
C GLU A 557 -20.76 -47.71 34.62
N PRO A 558 -21.50 -47.59 35.74
CA PRO A 558 -22.90 -47.97 35.78
C PRO A 558 -23.69 -47.13 34.79
N PHE A 559 -24.02 -47.71 33.63
CA PHE A 559 -24.86 -47.09 32.63
C PHE A 559 -26.30 -47.56 32.80
N ILE A 560 -27.22 -46.61 32.67
CA ILE A 560 -28.63 -46.89 32.49
C ILE A 560 -29.05 -46.42 31.12
N ASN A 561 -29.84 -47.23 30.42
CA ASN A 561 -30.43 -46.89 29.14
C ASN A 561 -31.91 -46.57 29.34
N ILE A 562 -32.31 -45.40 28.86
CA ILE A 562 -33.69 -44.93 28.86
C ILE A 562 -34.16 -45.00 27.41
N TYR A 563 -35.13 -45.86 27.12
CA TYR A 563 -35.61 -46.04 25.76
C TYR A 563 -37.12 -46.31 25.70
N PRO A 564 -37.85 -45.68 24.76
CA PRO A 564 -37.37 -44.60 23.89
C PRO A 564 -37.14 -43.30 24.68
N ASN A 565 -36.24 -42.44 24.19
CA ASN A 565 -36.03 -41.10 24.72
C ASN A 565 -35.47 -40.18 23.62
N PRO A 566 -36.27 -39.29 23.00
CA PRO A 566 -37.63 -38.90 23.40
C PRO A 566 -38.71 -40.00 23.32
N ASN A 567 -39.79 -39.88 24.09
CA ASN A 567 -40.93 -40.83 24.14
C ASN A 567 -42.29 -40.14 24.27
N ASP A 568 -43.38 -40.91 24.26
CA ASP A 568 -44.76 -40.41 24.34
C ASP A 568 -45.38 -40.59 25.76
N GLY A 569 -44.54 -40.75 26.78
CA GLY A 569 -44.95 -40.94 28.17
C GLY A 569 -44.75 -42.36 28.70
N ARG A 570 -44.53 -43.36 27.83
CA ARG A 570 -44.07 -44.71 28.22
C ARG A 570 -42.64 -44.95 27.78
N PHE A 571 -41.83 -45.41 28.72
CA PHE A 571 -40.43 -45.74 28.44
C PHE A 571 -39.90 -46.73 29.46
N ILE A 572 -38.78 -47.33 29.11
CA ILE A 572 -38.13 -48.34 29.92
C ILE A 572 -36.77 -47.83 30.36
N ILE A 573 -36.45 -48.04 31.64
CA ILE A 573 -35.12 -47.82 32.19
C ILE A 573 -34.49 -49.18 32.47
N LYS A 574 -33.41 -49.49 31.77
CA LYS A 574 -32.62 -50.70 31.98
C LYS A 574 -31.23 -50.35 32.45
N GLY A 575 -30.65 -51.16 33.32
CA GLY A 575 -29.25 -51.00 33.72
C GLY A 575 -28.77 -52.21 34.51
N ASP A 576 -27.47 -52.27 34.78
CA ASP A 576 -26.87 -53.26 35.68
C ASP A 576 -26.03 -52.54 36.73
N LEU A 577 -26.44 -52.63 38.00
CA LEU A 577 -25.84 -51.86 39.09
C LEU A 577 -25.27 -52.78 40.17
N ARG A 578 -23.99 -52.63 40.50
CA ARG A 578 -23.31 -53.48 41.50
C ARG A 578 -23.84 -53.28 42.93
N GLU A 579 -24.37 -52.10 43.25
CA GLU A 579 -24.98 -51.79 44.55
C GLU A 579 -26.39 -51.19 44.40
N VAL A 580 -27.15 -51.12 45.50
CA VAL A 580 -28.50 -50.55 45.49
C VAL A 580 -28.47 -49.06 45.25
N HIS A 581 -29.18 -48.60 44.22
CA HIS A 581 -29.38 -47.19 43.92
C HIS A 581 -30.85 -46.79 44.05
N GLN A 582 -31.09 -45.52 44.38
CA GLN A 582 -32.39 -44.86 44.31
C GLN A 582 -32.55 -44.19 42.94
N LEU A 583 -33.58 -44.59 42.22
CA LEU A 583 -34.01 -44.03 40.95
C LEU A 583 -35.22 -43.12 41.21
N ARG A 584 -35.10 -41.83 40.90
CA ARG A 584 -36.17 -40.84 41.10
C ARG A 584 -36.41 -40.01 39.85
N ILE A 585 -37.66 -39.78 39.49
CA ILE A 585 -38.06 -38.91 38.38
C ILE A 585 -38.70 -37.65 38.94
N PHE A 586 -38.27 -36.50 38.46
CA PHE A 586 -38.79 -35.19 38.82
C PHE A 586 -39.31 -34.46 37.58
N SER A 587 -40.34 -33.65 37.74
CA SER A 587 -40.68 -32.60 36.77
C SER A 587 -39.63 -31.47 36.82
N LEU A 588 -39.62 -30.60 35.82
CA LEU A 588 -38.61 -29.54 35.69
C LEU A 588 -38.66 -28.50 36.82
N ASP A 589 -39.82 -28.31 37.45
CA ASP A 589 -40.02 -27.47 38.64
C ASP A 589 -39.59 -28.17 39.95
N GLY A 590 -39.06 -29.40 39.87
CA GLY A 590 -38.46 -30.13 40.98
C GLY A 590 -39.41 -31.00 41.80
N ARG A 591 -40.68 -31.16 41.38
CA ARG A 591 -41.64 -32.05 42.06
C ARG A 591 -41.31 -33.52 41.76
N LEU A 592 -41.27 -34.36 42.79
CA LEU A 592 -41.04 -35.81 42.65
C LEU A 592 -42.28 -36.48 42.03
N ILE A 593 -42.05 -37.22 40.95
CA ILE A 593 -43.07 -37.91 40.14
C ILE A 593 -43.04 -39.42 40.41
N SER A 594 -41.86 -40.03 40.48
CA SER A 594 -41.70 -41.47 40.72
C SER A 594 -40.41 -41.76 41.48
N GLU A 595 -40.41 -42.77 42.35
CA GLU A 595 -39.23 -43.23 43.09
C GLU A 595 -39.22 -44.75 43.23
N GLN A 596 -38.08 -45.37 42.93
CA GLN A 596 -37.85 -46.82 43.07
C GLN A 596 -36.40 -47.12 43.49
N LYS A 597 -36.16 -48.32 44.03
CA LYS A 597 -34.82 -48.83 44.30
C LYS A 597 -34.45 -49.91 43.28
N VAL A 598 -33.24 -49.85 42.74
CA VAL A 598 -32.75 -50.76 41.70
C VAL A 598 -31.35 -51.27 42.05
N GLN A 599 -31.08 -52.54 41.75
CA GLN A 599 -29.78 -53.21 41.94
C GLN A 599 -29.68 -54.40 40.96
N GLY A 600 -28.45 -54.75 40.59
CA GLY A 600 -28.15 -55.78 39.60
C GLY A 600 -28.72 -55.41 38.25
N LEU A 601 -28.88 -56.41 37.37
CA LEU A 601 -29.57 -56.22 36.11
C LEU A 601 -31.06 -55.95 36.37
N PHE A 602 -31.52 -54.76 36.01
CA PHE A 602 -32.89 -54.32 36.18
C PHE A 602 -33.47 -53.79 34.88
N ASN A 603 -34.80 -53.85 34.80
CA ASN A 603 -35.58 -53.38 33.67
C ASN A 603 -36.93 -52.90 34.21
N VAL A 604 -37.08 -51.57 34.34
CA VAL A 604 -38.25 -50.93 34.94
C VAL A 604 -39.01 -50.18 33.86
N GLU A 605 -40.27 -50.53 33.69
CA GLU A 605 -41.19 -49.79 32.83
C GLU A 605 -41.81 -48.62 33.60
N ILE A 606 -41.80 -47.45 32.98
CA ILE A 606 -42.34 -46.21 33.52
C ILE A 606 -43.46 -45.74 32.60
N ASN A 607 -44.63 -45.47 33.20
CA ASN A 607 -45.77 -44.87 32.51
C ASN A 607 -46.10 -43.51 33.15
N LEU A 608 -45.92 -42.46 32.36
CA LEU A 608 -46.23 -41.06 32.66
C LEU A 608 -47.12 -40.44 31.56
N GLU A 609 -47.89 -41.24 30.81
CA GLU A 609 -48.77 -40.73 29.73
C GLU A 609 -49.78 -39.68 30.22
N ASP A 610 -50.23 -39.78 31.48
CA ASP A 610 -51.14 -38.81 32.09
C ASP A 610 -50.46 -37.52 32.57
N HIS A 611 -49.15 -37.37 32.35
CA HIS A 611 -48.36 -36.20 32.74
C HIS A 611 -48.10 -35.29 31.53
N ALA A 612 -47.88 -34.00 31.80
CA ALA A 612 -47.69 -33.02 30.74
C ALA A 612 -46.46 -33.34 29.87
N ARG A 613 -46.59 -33.14 28.57
CA ARG A 613 -45.47 -33.22 27.62
C ARG A 613 -44.40 -32.19 27.99
N GLY A 614 -43.13 -32.56 27.85
CA GLY A 614 -42.01 -31.71 28.25
C GLY A 614 -40.83 -32.51 28.80
N ILE A 615 -39.92 -31.79 29.47
CA ILE A 615 -38.67 -32.34 29.98
C ILE A 615 -38.82 -32.77 31.44
N TYR A 616 -38.35 -33.98 31.74
CA TYR A 616 -38.29 -34.56 33.08
C TYR A 616 -36.84 -34.94 33.41
N MET A 617 -36.52 -34.98 34.71
CA MET A 617 -35.18 -35.29 35.18
C MET A 617 -35.18 -36.59 35.99
N LEU A 618 -34.44 -37.58 35.51
CA LEU A 618 -34.20 -38.83 36.21
C LEU A 618 -32.91 -38.72 37.01
N ARG A 619 -32.97 -38.86 38.32
CA ARG A 619 -31.80 -38.93 39.19
C ARG A 619 -31.58 -40.35 39.68
N LEU A 620 -30.36 -40.86 39.49
CA LEU A 620 -29.91 -42.13 40.04
C LEU A 620 -28.85 -41.87 41.12
N SER A 621 -29.12 -42.27 42.37
CA SER A 621 -28.25 -42.01 43.53
C SER A 621 -27.92 -43.27 44.32
N GLY A 622 -26.63 -43.53 44.54
CA GLY A 622 -26.06 -44.59 45.38
C GLY A 622 -25.02 -44.02 46.37
N ASN A 623 -24.24 -44.88 47.03
CA ASN A 623 -23.30 -44.45 48.09
C ASN A 623 -22.19 -43.54 47.56
N GLN A 624 -21.73 -43.77 46.33
CA GLN A 624 -20.70 -42.96 45.67
C GLN A 624 -21.09 -42.50 44.26
N TYR A 625 -22.34 -42.69 43.86
CA TYR A 625 -22.82 -42.37 42.51
C TYR A 625 -24.02 -41.44 42.58
N ASN A 626 -24.01 -40.34 41.83
CA ASN A 626 -25.15 -39.44 41.73
C ASN A 626 -25.20 -38.79 40.35
N ARG A 627 -26.04 -39.30 39.46
CA ARG A 627 -26.19 -38.80 38.09
C ARG A 627 -27.62 -38.41 37.80
N VAL A 628 -27.75 -37.48 36.85
CA VAL A 628 -29.04 -37.00 36.37
C VAL A 628 -29.08 -37.20 34.86
N HIS A 629 -30.19 -37.77 34.37
CA HIS A 629 -30.47 -38.00 32.97
C HIS A 629 -31.73 -37.25 32.58
N ARG A 630 -31.72 -36.69 31.37
CA ARG A 630 -32.87 -35.97 30.81
C ARG A 630 -33.82 -36.97 30.13
N ILE A 631 -35.11 -36.85 30.42
CA ILE A 631 -36.19 -37.57 29.72
C ILE A 631 -37.03 -36.53 28.98
N ILE A 632 -37.34 -36.80 27.72
CA ILE A 632 -38.16 -35.92 26.88
C ILE A 632 -39.45 -36.65 26.52
N ILE A 633 -40.60 -36.10 26.95
CA ILE A 633 -41.94 -36.57 26.58
C ILE A 633 -42.50 -35.63 25.50
N ARG A 634 -42.85 -36.15 24.32
CA ARG A 634 -43.33 -35.37 23.16
C ARG A 634 -44.85 -35.29 23.05
#